data_AF-A0A7V5BBR2-F1
#
_entry.id   AF-A0A7V5BBR2-F1
#
_cell.length_a   1.000
_cell.length_b   1.000
_cell.length_c   1.000
_cell.angle_alpha   90.00
_cell.angle_beta   90.00
_cell.angle_gamma   90.00
#
_symmetry.space_group_name_H-M   'P 1'
#
loop_
_entity.id
_entity.type
_entity.pdbx_description
1 polymer ?
#
loop_
_entity_poly.entity_id
_entity_poly.type
_entity_poly.pdbx_seq_one_letter_code
_entity_poly.pdbx_strand_id
1 'polypeptide(L)'
;MMKIPFFLFFFPFLILGCGLSSNVKAISEDVCGCVTTLIKVNEDIEHAMNKQNQEKVMKLFILAGEEQAKAQDCILGLSNSYGKLDKKTHDKVLEELKTNCRDGVEAFEKSGWYPTQ
;
A
#
# COMPACT_ATOMS: atom_id res chain seq x y z
N MET A 1 -19.30 -6.12 -14.53
CA MET A 1 -17.92 -6.04 -14.01
C MET A 1 -18.01 -6.11 -12.49
N MET A 2 -17.63 -7.24 -11.92
CA MET A 2 -17.76 -7.53 -10.50
C MET A 2 -16.67 -6.74 -9.76
N LYS A 3 -17.06 -5.66 -9.06
CA LYS A 3 -16.15 -4.90 -8.20
C LYS A 3 -15.85 -5.77 -6.99
N ILE A 4 -14.68 -6.40 -6.97
CA ILE A 4 -14.20 -7.09 -5.78
C ILE A 4 -13.98 -6.01 -4.71
N PRO A 5 -14.54 -6.17 -3.50
CA PRO A 5 -14.34 -5.23 -2.42
C PRO A 5 -12.86 -5.28 -2.04
N PHE A 6 -12.16 -4.24 -2.47
CA PHE A 6 -10.76 -4.02 -2.21
C PHE A 6 -10.62 -3.68 -0.72
N PHE A 7 -10.44 -4.72 0.11
CA PHE A 7 -10.18 -4.59 1.54
C PHE A 7 -8.73 -4.12 1.75
N LEU A 8 -8.42 -2.88 1.39
CA LEU A 8 -7.10 -2.29 1.65
C LEU A 8 -7.24 -1.01 2.48
N PHE A 9 -7.33 -1.22 3.79
CA PHE A 9 -7.10 -0.20 4.80
C PHE A 9 -5.59 0.01 4.92
N PHE A 10 -5.02 1.01 4.25
CA PHE A 10 -3.56 1.20 4.32
C PHE A 10 -2.98 2.60 4.39
N PHE A 11 -3.76 3.67 4.25
CA PHE A 11 -3.16 5.01 4.15
C PHE A 11 -3.84 6.15 4.93
N PRO A 12 -4.10 6.04 6.25
CA PRO A 12 -4.34 7.25 7.02
C PRO A 12 -3.37 7.50 8.20
N PHE A 13 -2.40 6.62 8.49
CA PHE A 13 -1.67 6.69 9.77
C PHE A 13 -0.20 7.11 9.70
N LEU A 14 0.16 8.01 8.78
CA LEU A 14 1.32 8.88 9.02
C LEU A 14 0.84 10.05 9.87
N ILE A 15 0.82 9.82 11.19
CA ILE A 15 0.28 10.76 12.18
C ILE A 15 1.07 12.06 12.11
N LEU A 16 0.37 13.18 11.92
CA LEU A 16 0.98 14.50 11.78
C LEU A 16 1.65 14.97 13.09
N GLY A 17 2.91 15.43 13.04
CA GLY A 17 3.65 15.96 14.19
C GLY A 17 4.78 16.94 13.81
N CYS A 18 5.31 17.71 14.78
CA CYS A 18 6.43 18.64 14.56
C CYS A 18 7.72 17.86 14.25
N GLY A 19 8.21 18.02 13.02
CA GLY A 19 9.07 17.03 12.34
C GLY A 19 10.55 16.97 12.74
N LEU A 20 11.07 15.75 12.64
CA LEU A 20 12.49 15.44 12.46
C LEU A 20 12.84 15.61 10.96
N SER A 21 14.08 15.98 10.64
CA SER A 21 14.59 16.01 9.26
C SER A 21 14.54 14.61 8.63
N SER A 22 13.43 14.29 7.99
CA SER A 22 13.12 12.97 7.46
C SER A 22 13.60 12.80 6.03
N ASN A 23 14.28 11.68 5.76
CA ASN A 23 14.70 11.30 4.42
C ASN A 23 13.49 10.75 3.63
N VAL A 24 12.78 11.64 2.93
CA VAL A 24 11.58 11.33 2.12
C VAL A 24 11.79 10.10 1.23
N LYS A 25 12.97 10.00 0.61
CA LYS A 25 13.31 8.89 -0.27
C LYS A 25 13.35 7.57 0.48
N ALA A 26 14.05 7.51 1.62
CA ALA A 26 14.10 6.29 2.42
C ALA A 26 12.72 5.87 2.94
N ILE A 27 11.91 6.84 3.41
CA ILE A 27 10.54 6.55 3.89
C ILE A 27 9.68 5.96 2.78
N SER A 28 9.68 6.57 1.59
CA SER A 28 8.89 6.06 0.47
C SER A 28 9.39 4.72 -0.05
N GLU A 29 10.71 4.47 -0.09
CA GLU A 29 11.29 3.18 -0.45
C GLU A 29 10.87 2.08 0.55
N ASP A 30 10.93 2.37 1.84
CA ASP A 30 10.51 1.42 2.88
C ASP A 30 9.00 1.14 2.83
N VAL A 31 8.18 2.19 2.69
CA VAL A 31 6.73 2.04 2.53
C VAL A 31 6.41 1.22 1.29
N CYS A 32 7.10 1.47 0.17
CA CYS A 32 6.92 0.68 -1.04
C CYS A 32 7.34 -0.78 -0.85
N GLY A 33 8.45 -1.01 -0.15
CA GLY A 33 8.91 -2.34 0.22
C GLY A 33 7.86 -3.12 1.02
N CYS A 34 7.18 -2.47 1.97
CA CYS A 34 6.12 -3.08 2.76
C CYS A 34 4.95 -3.59 1.90
N VAL A 35 4.59 -2.88 0.82
CA VAL A 35 3.37 -3.18 0.04
C VAL A 35 3.64 -3.92 -1.28
N THR A 36 4.90 -4.01 -1.73
CA THR A 36 5.28 -4.61 -3.02
C THR A 36 4.76 -6.04 -3.20
N THR A 37 4.89 -6.89 -2.18
CA THR A 37 4.43 -8.28 -2.27
C THR A 37 2.91 -8.36 -2.39
N LEU A 38 2.20 -7.53 -1.62
CA LEU A 38 0.74 -7.46 -1.66
C LEU A 38 0.22 -7.00 -3.03
N ILE A 39 0.89 -6.03 -3.66
CA ILE A 39 0.58 -5.57 -5.03
C ILE A 39 0.71 -6.73 -6.03
N LYS A 40 1.83 -7.47 -5.97
CA LYS A 40 2.06 -8.63 -6.85
C LYS A 40 1.00 -9.72 -6.66
N VAL A 41 0.61 -10.00 -5.42
CA VAL A 41 -0.46 -10.98 -5.15
C VAL A 41 -1.80 -10.51 -5.75
N ASN A 42 -2.11 -9.22 -5.68
CA ASN A 42 -3.31 -8.68 -6.32
C ASN A 42 -3.28 -8.82 -7.85
N GLU A 43 -2.15 -8.52 -8.49
CA GLU A 43 -1.99 -8.73 -9.94
C GLU A 43 -2.16 -10.21 -10.32
N ASP A 44 -1.63 -11.12 -9.49
CA ASP A 44 -1.81 -12.56 -9.67
C ASP A 44 -3.27 -13.00 -9.53
N ILE A 45 -4.04 -12.38 -8.62
CA ILE A 45 -5.49 -12.61 -8.46
C ILE A 45 -6.20 -12.18 -9.73
N GLU A 46 -5.97 -10.96 -10.21
CA GLU A 46 -6.61 -10.44 -11.43
C GLU A 46 -6.30 -11.34 -12.63
N HIS A 47 -5.05 -11.74 -12.80
CA HIS A 47 -4.64 -12.64 -13.87
C HIS A 47 -5.27 -14.04 -13.74
N ALA A 48 -5.38 -14.59 -12.52
CA ALA A 48 -6.04 -15.88 -12.28
C ALA A 48 -7.56 -15.83 -12.54
N MET A 49 -8.20 -14.70 -12.19
CA MET A 49 -9.61 -14.46 -12.48
C MET A 49 -9.89 -14.33 -13.98
N ASN A 50 -9.03 -13.60 -14.70
CA ASN A 50 -9.13 -13.48 -16.16
C ASN A 50 -9.00 -14.85 -16.85
N LYS A 51 -8.25 -15.77 -16.24
CA LYS A 51 -8.12 -17.17 -16.67
C LYS A 51 -9.22 -18.11 -16.13
N GLN A 52 -10.20 -17.58 -15.41
CA GLN A 52 -11.29 -18.32 -14.75
C GLN A 52 -10.81 -19.46 -13.84
N ASN A 53 -9.60 -19.36 -13.29
CA ASN A 53 -9.01 -20.38 -12.43
C ASN A 53 -9.41 -20.16 -10.97
N GLN A 54 -10.62 -20.59 -10.61
CA GLN A 54 -11.23 -20.36 -9.29
C GLN A 54 -10.40 -20.93 -8.12
N GLU A 55 -9.78 -22.11 -8.30
CA GLU A 55 -8.93 -22.72 -7.27
C GLU A 55 -7.69 -21.86 -6.98
N LYS A 56 -7.03 -21.35 -8.04
CA LYS A 56 -5.89 -20.45 -7.91
C LYS A 56 -6.30 -19.12 -7.28
N VAL A 57 -7.43 -18.56 -7.70
CA VAL A 57 -7.99 -17.33 -7.12
C VAL A 57 -8.19 -17.46 -5.61
N MET A 58 -8.79 -18.57 -5.15
CA MET A 58 -9.03 -18.80 -3.72
C MET A 58 -7.72 -18.88 -2.91
N LYS A 59 -6.70 -19.59 -3.42
CA LYS A 59 -5.38 -19.66 -2.78
C LYS A 59 -4.71 -18.28 -2.69
N LEU A 60 -4.82 -17.50 -3.76
CA LEU A 60 -4.24 -16.16 -3.80
C LEU A 60 -4.97 -15.18 -2.88
N PHE A 61 -6.28 -15.32 -2.68
CA PHE A 61 -7.01 -14.51 -1.69
C PHE A 61 -6.56 -14.77 -0.26
N ILE A 62 -6.26 -16.02 0.09
CA ILE A 62 -5.69 -16.37 1.41
C ILE A 62 -4.31 -15.70 1.56
N LEU A 63 -3.46 -15.85 0.55
CA LEU A 63 -2.13 -15.23 0.53
C LEU A 63 -2.22 -13.70 0.62
N ALA A 64 -3.19 -13.07 -0.06
CA ALA A 64 -3.40 -11.64 0.01
C ALA A 64 -3.71 -11.19 1.44
N GLY A 65 -4.52 -11.95 2.18
CA GLY A 65 -4.79 -11.67 3.60
C GLY A 65 -3.55 -11.75 4.49
N GLU A 66 -2.67 -12.74 4.25
CA GLU A 66 -1.40 -12.87 4.99
C GLU A 66 -0.43 -11.73 4.67
N GLU A 67 -0.27 -11.40 3.39
CA GLU A 67 0.60 -10.30 2.94
C GLU A 67 0.04 -8.95 3.37
N GLN A 68 -1.28 -8.81 3.48
CA GLN A 68 -1.92 -7.64 4.06
C GLN A 68 -1.51 -7.44 5.52
N ALA A 69 -1.59 -8.49 6.35
CA ALA A 69 -1.18 -8.42 7.75
C ALA A 69 0.31 -8.02 7.88
N LYS A 70 1.18 -8.64 7.08
CA LYS A 70 2.62 -8.31 7.05
C LYS A 70 2.88 -6.87 6.64
N ALA A 71 2.18 -6.38 5.63
CA ALA A 71 2.30 -4.99 5.20
C ALA A 71 1.84 -4.02 6.32
N GLN A 72 0.84 -4.39 7.13
CA GLN A 72 0.31 -3.55 8.22
C GLN A 72 1.34 -3.46 9.32
N ASP A 73 1.88 -4.61 9.74
CA ASP A 73 2.94 -4.67 10.73
C ASP A 73 4.19 -3.90 10.28
N CYS A 74 4.54 -4.00 9.00
CA CYS A 74 5.66 -3.25 8.41
C CYS A 74 5.42 -1.74 8.49
N ILE A 75 4.27 -1.24 8.02
CA ILE A 75 3.94 0.20 8.04
C ILE A 75 3.84 0.74 9.48
N LEU A 76 3.28 -0.03 10.41
CA LEU A 76 3.29 0.33 11.84
C LEU A 76 4.71 0.41 12.39
N GLY A 77 5.58 -0.53 12.01
CA GLY A 77 7.00 -0.50 12.33
C GLY A 77 7.70 0.75 11.78
N LEU A 78 7.40 1.16 10.54
CA LEU A 78 7.93 2.40 9.96
C LEU A 78 7.45 3.64 10.71
N SER A 79 6.20 3.67 11.15
CA SER A 79 5.69 4.77 11.99
C SER A 79 6.44 4.87 13.32
N ASN A 80 6.86 3.75 13.92
CA ASN A 80 7.70 3.75 15.11
C ASN A 80 9.14 4.21 14.81
N SER A 81 9.71 3.82 13.67
CA SER A 81 11.08 4.16 13.26
C SER A 81 11.23 5.62 12.83
N TYR A 82 10.29 6.15 12.05
CA TYR A 82 10.32 7.51 11.52
C TYR A 82 9.56 8.52 12.38
N GLY A 83 8.74 8.03 13.31
CA GLY A 83 7.89 8.86 14.15
C GLY A 83 6.77 9.52 13.34
N LYS A 84 6.27 10.62 13.91
CA LYS A 84 5.22 11.44 13.29
C LYS A 84 5.82 12.34 12.23
N LEU A 85 5.32 12.23 10.99
CA LEU A 85 5.75 13.12 9.90
C LEU A 85 4.96 14.42 9.96
N ASP A 86 5.58 15.56 9.69
CA ASP A 86 4.80 16.77 9.45
C ASP A 86 4.05 16.68 8.11
N LYS A 87 3.06 17.56 7.91
CA LYS A 87 2.24 17.54 6.69
C LYS A 87 3.06 17.71 5.41
N LYS A 88 4.06 18.60 5.41
CA LYS A 88 4.88 18.87 4.23
C LYS A 88 5.74 17.64 3.88
N THR A 89 6.25 16.96 4.89
CA THR A 89 6.99 15.70 4.71
C THR A 89 6.07 14.59 4.20
N HIS A 90 4.91 14.44 4.80
CA HIS A 90 3.90 13.48 4.36
C HIS A 90 3.55 13.66 2.89
N ASP A 91 3.23 14.89 2.48
CA ASP A 91 2.87 15.19 1.09
C ASP A 91 4.02 14.89 0.13
N LYS A 92 5.28 15.17 0.53
CA LYS A 92 6.45 14.79 -0.27
C LYS A 92 6.65 13.27 -0.37
N VAL A 93 6.40 12.52 0.71
CA VAL A 93 6.45 11.06 0.69
C VAL A 93 5.39 10.51 -0.26
N LEU A 94 4.18 11.06 -0.26
CA LEU A 94 3.13 10.68 -1.22
C LEU A 94 3.53 10.94 -2.67
N GLU A 95 4.12 12.10 -2.96
CA GLU A 95 4.61 12.40 -4.32
C GLU A 95 5.78 11.49 -4.73
N GLU A 96 6.67 11.14 -3.81
CA GLU A 96 7.76 10.20 -4.07
C GLU A 96 7.22 8.79 -4.32
N LEU A 97 6.19 8.36 -3.57
CA LEU A 97 5.50 7.08 -3.76
C LEU A 97 4.85 6.94 -5.13
N LYS A 98 4.32 8.03 -5.70
CA LYS A 98 3.83 8.04 -7.10
C LYS A 98 4.94 7.73 -8.10
N THR A 99 6.19 8.02 -7.74
CA THR A 99 7.36 7.80 -8.60
C THR A 99 7.97 6.42 -8.38
N ASN A 100 8.22 6.02 -7.14
CA ASN A 100 8.96 4.79 -6.82
C ASN A 100 8.05 3.59 -6.49
N CYS A 101 6.76 3.81 -6.26
CA CYS A 101 5.77 2.78 -5.93
C CYS A 101 4.49 2.91 -6.75
N ARG A 102 4.64 3.29 -8.02
CA ARG A 102 3.53 3.65 -8.90
C ARG A 102 2.41 2.60 -8.92
N ASP A 103 2.74 1.33 -9.08
CA ASP A 103 1.74 0.26 -9.17
C ASP A 103 0.94 0.13 -7.86
N GLY A 104 1.59 0.37 -6.73
CA GLY A 104 0.94 0.42 -5.41
C GLY A 104 0.00 1.59 -5.24
N VAL A 105 0.42 2.77 -5.71
CA VAL A 105 -0.42 3.97 -5.69
C VAL A 105 -1.60 3.80 -6.63
N GLU A 106 -1.41 3.32 -7.86
CA GLU A 106 -2.50 3.07 -8.80
C GLU A 106 -3.48 2.02 -8.28
N ALA A 107 -2.99 0.94 -7.65
CA ALA A 107 -3.82 -0.07 -7.01
C ALA A 107 -4.65 0.55 -5.87
N PHE A 108 -4.04 1.41 -5.04
CA PHE A 108 -4.73 2.15 -3.99
C PHE A 108 -5.75 3.16 -4.54
N GLU A 109 -5.46 3.89 -5.61
CA GLU A 109 -6.41 4.85 -6.20
C GLU A 109 -7.62 4.14 -6.83
N LYS A 110 -7.38 3.05 -7.56
CA LYS A 110 -8.44 2.21 -8.16
C LYS A 110 -9.39 1.61 -7.12
N SER A 111 -8.92 1.48 -5.88
CA SER A 111 -9.71 0.96 -4.77
C SER A 111 -10.77 1.91 -4.22
N GLY A 112 -10.72 3.19 -4.60
CA GLY A 112 -11.70 4.21 -4.17
C GLY A 112 -11.47 4.75 -2.76
N TRP A 113 -10.32 4.47 -2.14
CA TRP A 113 -9.99 4.93 -0.78
C TRP A 113 -9.28 6.29 -0.74
N TYR A 114 -8.81 6.81 -1.88
CA TYR A 114 -8.34 8.20 -1.97
C TYR A 114 -9.53 9.11 -2.33
N PRO A 115 -9.92 10.07 -1.48
CA PRO A 115 -10.87 11.09 -1.90
C PRO A 115 -10.22 11.91 -3.01
N THR A 116 -10.67 11.72 -4.25
CA THR A 116 -10.43 12.69 -5.32
C THR A 116 -10.99 14.02 -4.86
N GLN A 117 -10.13 15.02 -4.67
CA GLN A 117 -10.56 16.41 -4.53
C GLN A 117 -11.16 16.91 -5.84
#